data_AF-A0A4Q2Y997-F1
#
_entry.id   AF-A0A4Q2Y997-F1
#
_cell.length_a   1.000
_cell.length_b   1.000
_cell.length_c   1.000
_cell.angle_alpha   90.00
_cell.angle_beta   90.00
_cell.angle_gamma   90.00
#
_symmetry.space_group_name_H-M   'P 1'
#
loop_
_entity.id
_entity.type
_entity.pdbx_description
1 polymer ?
#
loop_
_entity_poly.entity_id
_entity_poly.type
_entity_poly.pdbx_seq_one_letter_code
_entity_poly.pdbx_strand_id
1 'polypeptide(L)'
;GMGFHSNDARGTTITIDPVTGLPADSVDPLVQTYGFELGARTEKIDNVVSTLALFYLHSDSELLYVGDAGTSEAGPATQRYGVEWSTYWRPSDWLMLDNEITLSKGELLDVGADDEIPGAVPLLIDTGITVGQKEGFFGSLRSRYFSPRPLIEDGSVESRQSWQVNARVGYRKNDWEVAVDCLNLLGRNDNDIEYFYPSRLPGEPAAGVDDVHLHPAEPRTFRVSLTRRF
;
A
#
# COMPACT_ATOMS: atom_id res chain seq x y z
N GLY A 1 -21.24 -5.50 -1.81
CA GLY A 1 -21.75 -4.27 -2.44
C GLY A 1 -21.41 -4.27 -3.91
N MET A 2 -21.97 -3.31 -4.66
CA MET A 2 -21.60 -3.03 -6.05
C MET A 2 -21.23 -1.55 -6.16
N GLY A 3 -20.35 -1.21 -7.09
CA GLY A 3 -19.87 0.15 -7.32
C GLY A 3 -19.29 0.30 -8.71
N PHE A 4 -18.67 1.46 -8.95
CA PHE A 4 -17.93 1.74 -10.17
C PHE A 4 -16.65 2.51 -9.84
N HIS A 5 -15.61 2.34 -10.64
CA HIS A 5 -14.51 3.29 -10.74
C HIS A 5 -14.43 3.88 -12.15
N SER A 6 -13.77 5.03 -12.29
CA SER A 6 -13.55 5.64 -13.59
C SER A 6 -12.19 5.25 -14.16
N ASN A 7 -12.14 4.99 -15.47
CA ASN A 7 -10.89 4.96 -16.22
C ASN A 7 -10.44 6.39 -16.62
N ASP A 8 -9.21 6.51 -17.13
CA ASP A 8 -8.64 7.78 -17.57
C ASP A 8 -9.46 8.40 -18.72
N ALA A 9 -9.89 9.65 -18.53
CA ALA A 9 -10.70 10.39 -19.51
C ALA A 9 -10.01 10.55 -20.89
N ARG A 10 -8.68 10.50 -20.95
CA ARG A 10 -7.93 10.49 -22.21
C ARG A 10 -8.22 9.22 -23.00
N GLY A 11 -8.24 8.07 -22.33
CA GLY A 11 -8.58 6.78 -22.95
C GLY A 11 -10.04 6.68 -23.36
N THR A 12 -10.97 7.35 -22.67
CA THR A 12 -12.41 7.27 -23.01
C THR A 12 -12.77 8.12 -24.23
N THR A 13 -11.94 9.11 -24.55
CA THR A 13 -12.15 10.04 -25.68
C THR A 13 -11.15 9.82 -26.82
N ILE A 14 -10.23 8.85 -26.67
CA ILE A 14 -9.22 8.57 -27.68
C ILE A 14 -9.89 8.07 -28.96
N THR A 15 -9.38 8.56 -30.08
CA THR A 15 -9.76 8.08 -31.42
C THR A 15 -8.53 7.75 -32.26
N ILE A 16 -7.36 8.24 -31.86
CA ILE A 16 -6.07 8.04 -32.52
C ILE A 16 -5.00 7.85 -31.44
N ASP A 17 -4.19 6.81 -31.59
CA ASP A 17 -3.01 6.55 -30.77
C ASP A 17 -1.93 7.61 -31.07
N PRO A 18 -1.44 8.37 -30.06
CA PRO A 18 -0.46 9.42 -30.26
C PRO A 18 0.94 8.92 -30.64
N VAL A 19 1.27 7.65 -30.39
CA VAL A 19 2.57 7.03 -30.70
C VAL A 19 2.58 6.49 -32.12
N THR A 20 1.53 5.76 -32.52
CA THR A 20 1.47 5.09 -33.83
C THR A 20 0.77 5.93 -34.90
N GLY A 21 -0.09 6.88 -34.51
CA GLY A 21 -0.93 7.66 -35.41
C GLY A 21 -2.10 6.89 -36.03
N LEU A 22 -2.37 5.67 -35.54
CA LEU A 22 -3.45 4.80 -36.01
C LEU A 22 -4.73 4.99 -35.19
N PRO A 23 -5.91 4.58 -35.70
CA PRO A 23 -7.13 4.56 -34.91
C PRO A 23 -6.93 3.75 -33.62
N ALA A 24 -7.43 4.27 -32.50
CA ALA A 24 -7.37 3.64 -31.20
C ALA A 24 -8.78 3.41 -30.64
N ASP A 25 -8.96 2.29 -29.94
CA ASP A 25 -10.22 1.97 -29.28
C ASP A 25 -10.34 2.73 -27.95
N SER A 26 -11.51 3.32 -27.72
CA SER A 26 -11.82 3.97 -26.46
C SER A 26 -12.10 2.95 -25.35
N VAL A 27 -11.68 3.26 -24.13
CA VAL A 27 -11.97 2.42 -22.95
C VAL A 27 -13.31 2.79 -22.31
N ASP A 28 -13.91 1.86 -21.56
CA ASP A 28 -15.14 2.14 -20.80
C ASP A 28 -14.87 3.23 -19.74
N PRO A 29 -15.62 4.34 -19.72
CA PRO A 29 -15.46 5.37 -18.71
C PRO A 29 -15.84 4.93 -17.30
N LEU A 30 -16.73 3.94 -17.12
CA LEU A 30 -17.22 3.50 -15.81
C LEU A 30 -17.14 1.98 -15.70
N VAL A 31 -16.11 1.52 -14.99
CA VAL A 31 -15.83 0.11 -14.76
C VAL A 31 -16.61 -0.37 -13.55
N GLN A 32 -17.38 -1.44 -13.69
CA GLN A 32 -18.15 -2.00 -12.59
C GLN A 32 -17.24 -2.75 -11.62
N THR A 33 -17.55 -2.60 -10.32
CA THR A 33 -16.94 -3.37 -9.24
C THR A 33 -18.02 -4.01 -8.39
N TYR A 34 -17.71 -5.17 -7.82
CA TYR A 34 -18.56 -5.76 -6.79
C TYR A 34 -17.72 -6.53 -5.78
N GLY A 35 -18.30 -6.75 -4.61
CA GLY A 35 -17.58 -7.41 -3.53
C GLY A 35 -18.48 -7.94 -2.44
N PHE A 36 -17.91 -8.82 -1.66
CA PHE A 36 -18.54 -9.44 -0.50
C PHE A 36 -17.56 -9.38 0.67
N GLU A 37 -18.09 -9.14 1.87
CA GLU A 37 -17.32 -9.17 3.10
C GLU A 37 -18.12 -9.94 4.15
N LEU A 38 -17.44 -10.82 4.89
CA LEU A 38 -17.97 -11.49 6.07
C LEU A 38 -17.00 -11.31 7.22
N GLY A 39 -17.44 -10.59 8.25
CA GLY A 39 -16.63 -10.31 9.42
C GLY A 39 -17.26 -10.75 10.73
N ALA A 40 -16.40 -11.02 11.71
CA ALA A 40 -16.76 -11.23 13.09
C ALA A 40 -15.93 -10.29 13.98
N ARG A 41 -16.60 -9.63 14.91
CA ARG A 41 -15.98 -8.78 15.94
C ARG A 41 -16.26 -9.36 17.33
N THR A 42 -15.26 -9.34 18.20
CA THR A 42 -15.39 -9.79 19.59
C THR A 42 -14.74 -8.82 20.56
N GLU A 43 -15.39 -8.69 21.72
CA GLU A 43 -14.91 -7.95 22.90
C GLU A 43 -14.97 -8.84 24.14
N LYS A 44 -14.78 -10.15 23.96
CA LYS A 44 -14.92 -11.16 25.03
C LYS A 44 -13.80 -11.07 26.07
N ILE A 45 -12.63 -10.55 25.69
CA ILE A 45 -11.51 -10.32 26.61
C ILE A 45 -11.54 -8.84 26.99
N ASP A 46 -11.47 -8.57 28.30
CA ASP A 46 -11.50 -7.20 28.82
C ASP A 46 -10.46 -6.32 28.13
N ASN A 47 -10.92 -5.16 27.65
CA ASN A 47 -10.11 -4.15 26.97
C ASN A 47 -9.45 -4.63 25.65
N VAL A 48 -9.94 -5.72 25.06
CA VAL A 48 -9.53 -6.18 23.72
C VAL A 48 -10.71 -6.08 22.77
N VAL A 49 -10.50 -5.39 21.66
CA VAL A 49 -11.40 -5.42 20.50
C VAL A 49 -10.65 -6.15 19.39
N SER A 50 -11.20 -7.26 18.91
CA SER A 50 -10.61 -7.98 17.77
C SER A 50 -11.66 -8.19 16.69
N THR A 51 -11.27 -7.95 15.44
CA THR A 51 -12.11 -8.13 14.26
C THR A 51 -11.37 -8.97 13.23
N LEU A 52 -12.04 -10.00 12.72
CA LEU A 52 -11.57 -10.82 11.62
C LEU A 52 -12.58 -10.69 10.47
N ALA A 53 -12.11 -10.36 9.27
CA ALA A 53 -12.93 -10.24 8.08
C ALA A 53 -12.36 -11.08 6.94
N LEU A 54 -13.24 -11.75 6.21
CA LEU A 54 -12.97 -12.34 4.91
C LEU A 54 -13.55 -11.40 3.87
N PHE A 55 -12.79 -11.08 2.82
CA PHE A 55 -13.26 -10.23 1.74
C PHE A 55 -13.03 -10.87 0.38
N TYR A 56 -13.89 -10.48 -0.56
CA TYR A 56 -13.78 -10.74 -1.98
C TYR A 56 -14.16 -9.46 -2.73
N LEU A 57 -13.41 -9.12 -3.77
CA LEU A 57 -13.59 -7.98 -4.64
C LEU A 57 -13.37 -8.42 -6.08
N HIS A 58 -14.19 -7.91 -6.99
CA HIS A 58 -14.06 -8.05 -8.43
C HIS A 58 -14.11 -6.66 -9.06
N SER A 59 -13.25 -6.41 -10.05
CA SER A 59 -13.28 -5.24 -10.91
C SER A 59 -13.30 -5.68 -12.36
N ASP A 60 -14.17 -5.12 -13.20
CA ASP A 60 -14.24 -5.47 -14.62
C ASP A 60 -13.03 -4.96 -15.42
N SER A 61 -12.22 -4.08 -14.84
CA SER A 61 -10.97 -3.58 -15.41
C SER A 61 -10.06 -3.08 -14.30
N GLU A 62 -8.76 -3.33 -14.45
CA GLU A 62 -7.71 -2.84 -13.55
C GLU A 62 -6.91 -1.74 -14.21
N LEU A 63 -6.51 -0.70 -13.48
CA LEU A 63 -5.57 0.28 -14.02
C LEU A 63 -4.13 -0.19 -13.80
N LEU A 64 -3.47 -0.65 -14.86
CA LEU A 64 -2.08 -1.10 -14.84
C LEU A 64 -1.16 0.08 -15.16
N TYR A 65 -0.03 0.19 -14.46
CA TYR A 65 0.93 1.28 -14.66
C TYR A 65 1.97 0.91 -15.72
N VAL A 66 2.08 1.75 -16.75
CA VAL A 66 3.07 1.62 -17.82
C VAL A 66 4.26 2.52 -17.50
N GLY A 67 5.37 1.90 -17.05
CA GLY A 67 6.56 2.60 -16.57
C GLY A 67 7.21 3.52 -17.60
N ASP A 68 7.38 3.04 -18.83
CA ASP A 68 8.01 3.81 -19.92
C ASP A 68 7.17 5.05 -20.33
N ALA A 69 5.85 4.90 -20.33
CA ALA A 69 4.92 5.98 -20.69
C ALA A 69 4.58 6.92 -19.52
N GLY A 70 4.90 6.53 -18.27
CA GLY A 70 4.60 7.31 -17.07
C GLY A 70 3.11 7.51 -16.83
N THR A 71 2.28 6.56 -17.26
CA THR A 71 0.81 6.64 -17.18
C THR A 71 0.22 5.28 -16.84
N SER A 72 -1.03 5.25 -16.38
CA SER A 72 -1.81 4.02 -16.28
C SER A 72 -2.67 3.79 -17.51
N GLU A 73 -2.95 2.52 -17.80
CA GLU A 73 -3.85 2.08 -18.85
C GLU A 73 -4.93 1.13 -18.30
N ALA A 74 -6.06 1.07 -18.99
CA ALA A 74 -7.12 0.14 -18.64
C ALA A 74 -6.69 -1.27 -19.04
N GLY A 75 -6.64 -2.14 -18.06
CA GLY A 75 -6.26 -3.54 -18.17
C GLY A 75 -7.45 -4.48 -17.98
N PRO A 76 -7.17 -5.79 -17.97
CA PRO A 76 -8.15 -6.85 -17.78
C PRO A 76 -8.93 -6.75 -16.47
N ALA A 77 -10.02 -7.51 -16.37
CA ALA A 77 -10.75 -7.66 -15.11
C ALA A 77 -9.86 -8.30 -14.03
N THR A 78 -10.11 -7.99 -12.77
CA THR A 78 -9.37 -8.55 -11.63
C THR A 78 -10.31 -9.09 -10.58
N GLN A 79 -9.83 -10.08 -9.84
CA GLN A 79 -10.40 -10.47 -8.57
C GLN A 79 -9.35 -10.34 -7.46
N ARG A 80 -9.80 -9.99 -6.26
CA ARG A 80 -8.97 -9.92 -5.05
C ARG A 80 -9.74 -10.52 -3.89
N TYR A 81 -9.10 -11.37 -3.12
CA TYR A 81 -9.70 -11.94 -1.93
C TYR A 81 -8.66 -12.12 -0.84
N GLY A 82 -9.12 -12.16 0.40
CA GLY A 82 -8.21 -12.20 1.51
C GLY A 82 -8.87 -12.21 2.86
N VAL A 83 -8.02 -12.10 3.86
CA VAL A 83 -8.37 -12.06 5.27
C VAL A 83 -7.72 -10.84 5.89
N GLU A 84 -8.50 -10.09 6.65
CA GLU A 84 -8.01 -8.99 7.47
C GLU A 84 -8.26 -9.31 8.93
N TRP A 85 -7.23 -9.15 9.76
CA TRP A 85 -7.31 -9.32 11.19
C TRP A 85 -6.79 -8.07 11.89
N SER A 86 -7.68 -7.39 12.60
CA SER A 86 -7.34 -6.25 13.46
C SER A 86 -7.54 -6.58 14.93
N THR A 87 -6.64 -6.11 15.77
CA THR A 87 -6.72 -6.25 17.23
C THR A 87 -6.22 -4.99 17.90
N TYR A 88 -7.06 -4.40 18.75
CA TYR A 88 -6.73 -3.29 19.62
C TYR A 88 -6.86 -3.74 21.07
N TRP A 89 -5.78 -3.58 21.84
CA TRP A 89 -5.70 -4.00 23.22
C TRP A 89 -5.21 -2.86 24.11
N ARG A 90 -5.98 -2.53 25.15
CA ARG A 90 -5.65 -1.54 26.17
C ARG A 90 -5.56 -2.18 27.55
N PRO A 91 -4.48 -2.89 27.89
CA PRO A 91 -4.36 -3.56 29.20
C PRO A 91 -4.40 -2.60 30.39
N SER A 92 -4.14 -1.31 30.18
CA SER A 92 -4.20 -0.27 31.20
C SER A 92 -4.42 1.10 30.56
N ASP A 93 -4.71 2.12 31.37
CA ASP A 93 -4.94 3.50 30.89
C ASP A 93 -3.72 4.16 30.24
N TRP A 94 -2.53 3.58 30.40
CA TRP A 94 -1.27 4.14 29.89
C TRP A 94 -0.63 3.29 28.78
N LEU A 95 -1.20 2.14 28.41
CA LEU A 95 -0.63 1.24 27.40
C LEU A 95 -1.71 0.81 26.40
N MET A 96 -1.39 0.99 25.11
CA MET A 96 -2.14 0.44 23.98
C MET A 96 -1.21 -0.36 23.10
N LEU A 97 -1.73 -1.49 22.62
CA LEU A 97 -1.15 -2.33 21.59
C LEU A 97 -2.17 -2.47 20.47
N ASP A 98 -1.74 -2.31 19.23
CA ASP A 98 -2.60 -2.48 18.06
C ASP A 98 -1.88 -3.27 16.97
N ASN A 99 -2.65 -4.08 16.25
CA ASN A 99 -2.15 -4.92 15.17
C ASN A 99 -3.22 -4.98 14.07
N GLU A 100 -2.79 -4.84 12.83
CA GLU A 100 -3.59 -4.97 11.63
C GLU A 100 -2.79 -5.83 10.65
N ILE A 101 -3.35 -6.97 10.26
CA ILE A 101 -2.72 -7.93 9.36
C ILE A 101 -3.67 -8.19 8.21
N THR A 102 -3.20 -8.00 6.99
CA THR A 102 -3.96 -8.33 5.77
C THR A 102 -3.17 -9.35 4.98
N LEU A 103 -3.80 -10.49 4.69
CA LEU A 103 -3.33 -11.49 3.75
C LEU A 103 -4.27 -11.49 2.56
N SER A 104 -3.75 -11.24 1.37
CA SER A 104 -4.54 -11.14 0.14
C SER A 104 -3.88 -11.80 -1.04
N LYS A 105 -4.71 -12.27 -1.98
CA LYS A 105 -4.30 -12.67 -3.33
C LYS A 105 -5.15 -11.91 -4.32
N GLY A 106 -4.51 -11.40 -5.36
CA GLY A 106 -5.16 -10.75 -6.49
C GLY A 106 -4.67 -11.36 -7.78
N GLU A 107 -5.58 -11.52 -8.74
CA GLU A 107 -5.31 -12.13 -10.04
C GLU A 107 -6.05 -11.36 -11.15
N LEU A 108 -5.38 -11.22 -12.30
CA LEU A 108 -5.99 -10.81 -13.56
C LEU A 108 -6.83 -11.97 -14.10
N LEU A 109 -7.97 -11.65 -14.71
CA LEU A 109 -8.91 -12.62 -15.26
C LEU A 109 -8.79 -12.70 -16.78
N ASP A 110 -8.98 -13.89 -17.32
CA ASP A 110 -9.00 -14.17 -18.76
C ASP A 110 -7.69 -13.84 -19.53
N VAL A 111 -6.55 -13.80 -18.84
CA VAL A 111 -5.22 -13.47 -19.42
C VAL A 111 -4.27 -14.65 -19.61
N GLY A 112 -4.63 -15.85 -19.13
CA GLY A 112 -3.77 -17.04 -19.23
C GLY A 112 -2.91 -17.22 -17.99
N ALA A 113 -1.63 -17.59 -18.17
CA ALA A 113 -0.71 -17.91 -17.08
C ALA A 113 -0.01 -16.67 -16.47
N ASP A 114 -0.04 -15.54 -17.17
CA ASP A 114 0.52 -14.28 -16.71
C ASP A 114 -0.60 -13.49 -16.02
N ASP A 115 -1.05 -14.02 -14.88
CA ASP A 115 -2.23 -13.57 -14.16
C ASP A 115 -1.94 -12.83 -12.85
N GLU A 116 -0.67 -12.55 -12.55
CA GLU A 116 -0.33 -11.73 -11.39
C GLU A 116 -0.70 -10.27 -11.62
N ILE A 117 -1.14 -9.59 -10.55
CA ILE A 117 -1.36 -8.13 -10.60
C ILE A 117 -0.07 -7.44 -10.13
N PRO A 118 0.65 -6.71 -11.00
CA PRO A 118 1.85 -5.98 -10.60
C PRO A 118 1.58 -5.05 -9.42
N GLY A 119 2.44 -5.10 -8.40
CA GLY A 119 2.33 -4.30 -7.20
C GLY A 119 1.33 -4.80 -6.15
N ALA A 120 0.57 -5.86 -6.41
CA ALA A 120 -0.38 -6.40 -5.44
C ALA A 120 0.35 -7.05 -4.25
N VAL A 121 0.28 -6.42 -3.07
CA VAL A 121 0.96 -6.88 -1.85
C VAL A 121 0.24 -8.12 -1.29
N PRO A 122 0.93 -9.28 -1.16
CA PRO A 122 0.33 -10.47 -0.56
C PRO A 122 0.10 -10.35 0.95
N LEU A 123 1.04 -9.77 1.70
CA LEU A 123 0.99 -9.65 3.15
C LEU A 123 1.37 -8.23 3.61
N LEU A 124 0.45 -7.60 4.33
CA LEU A 124 0.66 -6.36 5.07
C LEU A 124 0.55 -6.63 6.58
N ILE A 125 1.49 -6.11 7.35
CA ILE A 125 1.45 -6.10 8.81
C ILE A 125 1.71 -4.68 9.30
N ASP A 126 0.73 -4.06 9.95
CA ASP A 126 0.87 -2.79 10.68
C ASP A 126 0.68 -3.07 12.18
N THR A 127 1.65 -2.69 13.01
CA THR A 127 1.60 -2.91 14.45
C THR A 127 2.07 -1.69 15.21
N GLY A 128 1.48 -1.49 16.39
CA GLY A 128 1.68 -0.31 17.21
C GLY A 128 1.80 -0.63 18.68
N ILE A 129 2.69 0.11 19.34
CA ILE A 129 2.75 0.23 20.79
C ILE A 129 2.64 1.72 21.10
N THR A 130 1.71 2.09 21.97
CA THR A 130 1.60 3.46 22.49
C THR A 130 1.60 3.42 24.01
N VAL A 131 2.44 4.26 24.61
CA VAL A 131 2.56 4.41 26.05
C VAL A 131 2.38 5.87 26.48
N GLY A 132 1.81 6.07 27.66
CA GLY A 132 1.71 7.38 28.32
C GLY A 132 0.31 7.69 28.83
N GLN A 133 0.24 8.58 29.82
CA GLN A 133 -1.02 9.05 30.41
C GLN A 133 -1.38 10.43 29.85
N LYS A 134 -2.25 11.21 30.51
CA LYS A 134 -2.57 12.60 30.14
C LYS A 134 -1.36 13.53 30.28
N GLU A 135 -0.58 13.36 31.33
CA GLU A 135 0.67 14.06 31.59
C GLU A 135 1.81 13.07 31.79
N GLY A 136 3.05 13.58 31.79
CA GLY A 136 4.26 12.80 31.96
C GLY A 136 4.88 12.38 30.64
N PHE A 137 5.74 11.36 30.72
CA PHE A 137 6.37 10.77 29.55
C PHE A 137 5.36 9.99 28.72
N PHE A 138 5.56 10.03 27.41
CA PHE A 138 4.81 9.22 26.48
C PHE A 138 5.70 8.81 25.32
N GLY A 139 5.24 7.82 24.57
CA GLY A 139 5.88 7.43 23.34
C GLY A 139 5.03 6.48 22.53
N SER A 140 5.45 6.26 21.30
CA SER A 140 4.88 5.25 20.44
C SER A 140 5.95 4.62 19.56
N LEU A 141 5.71 3.38 19.18
CA LEU A 141 6.45 2.64 18.17
C LEU A 141 5.42 2.14 17.16
N ARG A 142 5.63 2.42 15.87
CA ARG A 142 4.80 1.95 14.76
C ARG A 142 5.68 1.16 13.82
N SER A 143 5.22 -0.03 13.42
CA SER A 143 5.90 -0.90 12.48
C SER A 143 4.95 -1.17 11.32
N ARG A 144 5.44 -1.05 10.09
CA ARG A 144 4.71 -1.39 8.87
C ARG A 144 5.58 -2.24 7.97
N TYR A 145 5.09 -3.43 7.64
CA TYR A 145 5.77 -4.40 6.78
C TYR A 145 4.92 -4.72 5.56
N PHE A 146 5.55 -4.70 4.39
CA PHE A 146 5.00 -5.21 3.13
C PHE A 146 5.90 -6.36 2.65
N SER A 147 5.30 -7.51 2.32
CA SER A 147 6.02 -8.61 1.69
C SER A 147 6.46 -8.28 0.27
N PRO A 148 7.37 -9.07 -0.34
CA PRO A 148 7.60 -9.05 -1.78
C PRO A 148 6.29 -9.19 -2.54
N ARG A 149 6.23 -8.58 -3.72
CA ARG A 149 5.08 -8.58 -4.62
C ARG A 149 5.55 -8.63 -6.07
N PRO A 150 4.78 -9.22 -6.99
CA PRO A 150 5.13 -9.26 -8.41
C PRO A 150 5.28 -7.83 -8.96
N LEU A 151 6.25 -7.63 -9.85
CA LEU A 151 6.46 -6.37 -10.59
C LEU A 151 5.95 -6.45 -12.03
N ILE A 152 5.64 -7.66 -12.50
CA ILE A 152 5.07 -7.97 -13.81
C ILE A 152 4.10 -9.14 -13.71
N GLU A 153 3.25 -9.27 -14.72
CA GLU A 153 2.10 -10.16 -14.79
C GLU A 153 2.48 -11.66 -14.78
N ASP A 154 3.68 -12.01 -15.24
CA ASP A 154 4.18 -13.40 -15.19
C ASP A 154 4.78 -13.79 -13.83
N GLY A 155 4.86 -12.84 -12.89
CA GLY A 155 5.41 -13.04 -11.55
C GLY A 155 6.91 -13.38 -11.49
N SER A 156 7.65 -13.30 -12.59
CA SER A 156 9.06 -13.71 -12.67
C SER A 156 10.02 -12.71 -12.01
N VAL A 157 9.58 -11.46 -11.82
CA VAL A 157 10.32 -10.41 -11.11
C VAL A 157 9.48 -9.90 -9.95
N GLU A 158 10.06 -9.89 -8.75
CA GLU A 158 9.40 -9.42 -7.52
C GLU A 158 10.12 -8.21 -6.92
N SER A 159 9.34 -7.35 -6.26
CA SER A 159 9.87 -6.25 -5.45
C SER A 159 10.63 -6.78 -4.24
N ARG A 160 11.48 -5.95 -3.65
CA ARG A 160 11.98 -6.23 -2.31
C ARG A 160 10.87 -6.05 -1.26
N GLN A 161 10.98 -6.78 -0.15
CA GLN A 161 10.18 -6.49 1.04
C GLN A 161 10.53 -5.10 1.59
N SER A 162 9.56 -4.40 2.18
CA SER A 162 9.80 -3.14 2.90
C SER A 162 9.34 -3.24 4.35
N TRP A 163 10.13 -2.69 5.27
CA TRP A 163 9.81 -2.69 6.69
C TRP A 163 10.20 -1.37 7.33
N GLN A 164 9.19 -0.54 7.60
CA GLN A 164 9.38 0.75 8.23
C GLN A 164 9.03 0.66 9.72
N VAL A 165 9.93 1.16 10.57
CA VAL A 165 9.68 1.31 12.00
C VAL A 165 9.89 2.78 12.37
N ASN A 166 8.87 3.40 12.93
CA ASN A 166 8.86 4.78 13.35
C ASN A 166 8.64 4.85 14.86
N ALA A 167 9.31 5.80 15.53
CA ALA A 167 9.14 6.01 16.96
C ALA A 167 8.86 7.48 17.27
N ARG A 168 8.08 7.73 18.32
CA ARG A 168 7.92 9.04 18.95
C ARG A 168 8.16 8.89 20.43
N VAL A 169 8.87 9.84 21.02
CA VAL A 169 9.01 9.97 22.47
C VAL A 169 8.83 11.42 22.86
N GLY A 170 8.20 11.67 24.01
CA GLY A 170 7.97 13.04 24.45
C GLY A 170 7.53 13.14 25.89
N TYR A 171 7.30 14.38 26.31
CA TYR A 171 6.83 14.73 27.63
C TYR A 171 5.72 15.79 27.53
N ARG A 172 4.65 15.58 28.29
CA ARG A 172 3.49 16.48 28.40
C ARG A 172 3.31 16.96 29.83
N LYS A 173 3.09 18.26 30.01
CA LYS A 173 2.74 18.83 31.31
C LYS A 173 1.94 20.11 31.16
N ASN A 174 0.83 20.21 31.90
CA ASN A 174 -0.18 21.25 31.71
C ASN A 174 -0.62 21.27 30.23
N ASP A 175 -0.43 22.40 29.55
CA ASP A 175 -0.79 22.59 28.14
C ASP A 175 0.38 22.45 27.17
N TRP A 176 1.57 22.08 27.65
CA TRP A 176 2.78 21.97 26.84
C TRP A 176 3.15 20.52 26.53
N GLU A 177 3.64 20.30 25.31
CA GLU A 177 4.19 19.03 24.84
C GLU A 177 5.51 19.29 24.10
N VAL A 178 6.56 18.55 24.46
CA VAL A 178 7.79 18.44 23.68
C VAL A 178 7.94 17.00 23.23
N ALA A 179 8.22 16.79 21.95
CA ALA A 179 8.41 15.46 21.40
C ALA A 179 9.50 15.41 20.34
N VAL A 180 10.09 14.22 20.21
CA VAL A 180 11.01 13.84 19.15
C VAL A 180 10.42 12.65 18.42
N ASP A 181 10.28 12.77 17.10
CA ASP A 181 9.94 11.67 16.21
C ASP A 181 11.23 11.19 15.52
N CYS A 182 11.38 9.88 15.38
CA CYS A 182 12.39 9.22 14.58
C CYS A 182 11.67 8.37 13.53
N LEU A 183 11.63 8.87 12.30
CA LEU A 183 11.14 8.13 11.14
C LEU A 183 12.26 7.22 10.63
N ASN A 184 11.90 6.01 10.19
CA ASN A 184 12.84 4.97 9.79
C ASN A 184 13.92 4.74 10.89
N LEU A 185 13.46 4.42 12.09
CA LEU A 185 14.26 4.17 13.29
C LEU A 185 15.36 3.12 13.03
N LEU A 186 15.05 2.08 12.25
CA LEU A 186 16.02 1.03 11.89
C LEU A 186 17.06 1.51 10.87
N GLY A 187 16.81 2.61 10.16
CA GLY A 187 17.71 3.15 9.13
C GLY A 187 17.85 2.20 7.94
N ARG A 188 16.74 1.57 7.52
CA ARG A 188 16.70 0.65 6.38
C ARG A 188 16.68 1.43 5.07
N ASN A 189 17.38 0.89 4.06
CA ASN A 189 17.36 1.38 2.68
C ASN A 189 16.33 0.57 1.89
N ASP A 190 15.06 0.72 2.27
CA ASP A 190 13.94 0.10 1.57
C ASP A 190 13.49 1.00 0.42
N ASN A 191 12.72 0.45 -0.51
CA ASN A 191 12.11 1.18 -1.61
C ASN A 191 10.66 1.51 -1.27
N ASP A 192 10.22 2.71 -1.64
CA ASP A 192 8.82 3.13 -1.52
C ASP A 192 7.99 2.54 -2.66
N ILE A 193 8.51 2.65 -3.88
CA ILE A 193 7.89 2.17 -5.10
C ILE A 193 8.96 1.49 -5.96
N GLU A 194 8.58 0.40 -6.64
CA GLU A 194 9.40 -0.38 -7.57
C GLU A 194 8.55 -0.71 -8.81
N TYR A 195 9.15 -0.58 -10.00
CA TYR A 195 8.57 -0.94 -11.28
C TYR A 195 9.61 -1.69 -12.10
N PHE A 196 9.18 -2.66 -12.91
CA PHE A 196 10.06 -3.37 -13.83
C PHE A 196 9.67 -3.04 -15.26
N TYR A 197 10.59 -2.44 -16.01
CA TYR A 197 10.41 -2.14 -17.42
C TYR A 197 11.78 -1.91 -18.10
N PRO A 198 11.87 -2.04 -19.44
CA PRO A 198 13.09 -1.70 -20.16
C PRO A 198 13.36 -0.19 -20.09
N SER A 199 14.59 0.18 -19.76
CA SER A 199 15.05 1.57 -19.86
C SER A 199 16.36 1.64 -20.63
N ARG A 200 16.78 2.85 -21.00
CA ARG A 200 17.98 3.02 -21.83
C ARG A 200 18.83 4.22 -21.40
N LEU A 201 20.04 3.94 -20.94
CA LEU A 201 21.09 4.91 -20.66
C LEU A 201 21.98 5.17 -21.90
N PRO A 202 22.75 6.28 -21.92
CA PRO A 202 23.73 6.51 -22.97
C PRO A 202 24.73 5.35 -23.09
N GLY A 203 24.75 4.71 -24.26
CA GLY A 203 25.63 3.57 -24.55
C GLY A 203 24.95 2.20 -24.51
N GLU A 204 23.68 2.12 -24.07
CA GLU A 204 22.92 0.86 -24.05
C GLU A 204 22.27 0.52 -25.40
N PRO A 205 21.94 -0.76 -25.63
CA PRO A 205 21.25 -1.23 -26.83
C PRO A 205 19.99 -0.41 -27.13
N ALA A 206 19.62 -0.31 -28.41
CA ALA A 206 18.45 0.46 -28.83
C ALA A 206 17.14 -0.05 -28.22
N ALA A 207 17.04 -1.35 -27.93
CA ALA A 207 15.90 -1.97 -27.27
C ALA A 207 15.81 -1.68 -25.76
N GLY A 208 16.82 -1.03 -25.18
CA GLY A 208 16.93 -0.85 -23.73
C GLY A 208 17.44 -2.10 -23.01
N VAL A 209 17.44 -2.02 -21.69
CA VAL A 209 17.81 -3.07 -20.74
C VAL A 209 16.69 -3.14 -19.71
N ASP A 210 16.15 -4.33 -19.50
CA ASP A 210 15.16 -4.58 -18.45
C ASP A 210 15.81 -4.40 -17.07
N ASP A 211 15.22 -3.54 -16.24
CA ASP A 211 15.71 -3.28 -14.88
C ASP A 211 14.55 -2.89 -13.96
N VAL A 212 14.83 -2.88 -12.66
CA VAL A 212 13.91 -2.39 -11.64
C VAL A 212 14.20 -0.92 -11.36
N HIS A 213 13.25 -0.05 -11.70
CA HIS A 213 13.25 1.37 -11.38
C HIS A 213 12.56 1.60 -10.05
N LEU A 214 13.23 2.32 -9.17
CA LEU A 214 12.77 2.47 -7.79
C LEU A 214 12.81 3.93 -7.34
N HIS A 215 11.93 4.24 -6.39
CA HIS A 215 12.05 5.42 -5.55
C HIS A 215 12.42 4.95 -4.13
N PRO A 216 13.55 5.39 -3.55
CA PRO A 216 13.93 4.97 -2.20
C PRO A 216 12.96 5.54 -1.16
N ALA A 217 12.68 4.78 -0.11
CA ALA A 217 11.91 5.25 1.04
C ALA A 217 12.69 6.34 1.81
N GLU A 218 12.00 7.12 2.66
CA GLU A 218 12.69 8.18 3.40
C GLU A 218 13.81 7.61 4.30
N PRO A 219 14.98 8.26 4.31
CA PRO A 219 16.06 7.88 5.22
C PRO A 219 15.66 8.18 6.66
N ARG A 220 16.46 7.68 7.61
CA ARG A 220 16.28 7.98 9.03
C ARG A 220 16.21 9.49 9.26
N THR A 221 15.08 9.95 9.77
CA THR A 221 14.79 11.38 9.92
C THR A 221 14.30 11.69 11.31
N PHE A 222 14.90 12.69 11.96
CA PHE A 222 14.46 13.18 13.26
C PHE A 222 13.63 14.46 13.10
N ARG A 223 12.49 14.53 13.79
CA ARG A 223 11.67 15.74 13.90
C ARG A 223 11.53 16.11 15.37
N VAL A 224 11.61 17.40 15.68
CA VAL A 224 11.38 17.91 17.03
C VAL A 224 10.18 18.84 16.99
N SER A 225 9.25 18.66 17.93
CA SER A 225 8.05 19.48 18.03
C SER A 225 7.86 20.04 19.44
N LEU A 226 7.36 21.27 19.50
CA LEU A 226 6.89 21.94 20.71
C LEU A 226 5.46 22.41 20.44
N THR A 227 4.51 21.92 21.22
CA THR A 227 3.09 22.23 21.07
C THR A 227 2.56 22.86 22.35
N ARG A 228 1.70 23.87 22.21
CA ARG A 228 0.90 24.44 23.30
C ARG A 228 -0.59 24.33 22.95
N ARG A 229 -1.39 23.76 23.83
CA ARG A 229 -2.85 23.73 23.71
C ARG A 229 -3.46 24.95 24.43
N PHE A 230 -4.57 25.49 23.95
CA PHE A 230 -5.29 26.65 24.52
C PHE A 230 -6.75 26.31 24.72
#